data_AF-A0A1W6N0Y5-F1
#
_entry.id   AF-A0A1W6N0Y5-F1
#
_cell.length_a   1.000
_cell.length_b   1.000
_cell.length_c   1.000
_cell.angle_alpha   90.00
_cell.angle_beta   90.00
_cell.angle_gamma   90.00
#
_symmetry.space_group_name_H-M   'P 1'
#
loop_
_entity.id
_entity.type
_entity.pdbx_description
1 polymer ?
#
loop_
_entity_poly.entity_id
_entity_poly.type
_entity_poly.pdbx_seq_one_letter_code
_entity_poly.pdbx_strand_id
1 'polypeptide(L)'
;MDSYGPSAQTPAIAVTTASASSSGGGGSSQSAGAINFHLLLGAGSAQDSLTLTGGNYDDLIMSNIIAGVMYAHLVREGYPGVQFNNDYLVGSIFGQLLQENIETQLYQASASSIDPSSLQQAVMGTGQGGPYQINNYAVDLVAGTYAPQGHALINYVAIQKNIGFTIAGAATQYMKPTPASFNNKYYGPMLPAFFHYNDMVALSVTGKGANGWVTPWEPAYDNALQDFISLPNSFLDVILNVAYNQGYYGGLVASYSQRGATGTAATVASVNSYSQVWGSQDSYAQYPYQVHYYLDQLYDNPVPTTGPTVTTTPQNHVIFRMATLAQVFSSVVQTLSYSNGTSPAQFFTASQASAAFSAALTKNAVAPTASLDLSNASSRAVIFAVIDAALSGLEKTVGMKFNATTTSQL
;
A
#
# COMPACT_ATOMS: atom_id res chain seq x y z
N MET A 1 25.79 -10.48 -8.13
CA MET A 1 24.88 -11.60 -8.47
C MET A 1 23.73 -11.39 -7.51
N ASP A 2 22.77 -10.61 -7.96
CA ASP A 2 21.84 -9.94 -7.07
C ASP A 2 20.53 -10.71 -7.16
N SER A 3 20.22 -11.46 -6.10
CA SER A 3 19.03 -12.31 -6.00
C SER A 3 17.80 -11.46 -5.75
N TYR A 4 17.34 -10.76 -6.78
CA TYR A 4 15.98 -10.24 -6.82
C TYR A 4 15.17 -11.20 -7.67
N GLY A 5 14.23 -11.91 -7.03
CA GLY A 5 13.26 -12.76 -7.71
C GLY A 5 12.44 -11.95 -8.74
N PRO A 6 11.83 -12.62 -9.73
CA PRO A 6 11.14 -11.94 -10.81
C PRO A 6 9.86 -11.24 -10.30
N SER A 7 9.98 -9.98 -9.90
CA SER A 7 8.97 -8.98 -10.28
C SER A 7 9.47 -8.39 -11.60
N ALA A 8 8.57 -8.15 -12.53
CA ALA A 8 8.66 -7.35 -13.74
C ALA A 8 7.20 -7.39 -14.15
N GLN A 9 6.49 -6.24 -14.13
CA GLN A 9 5.02 -6.13 -14.23
C GLN A 9 4.40 -7.44 -14.66
N THR A 10 3.88 -8.22 -13.71
CA THR A 10 3.46 -9.58 -14.02
C THR A 10 2.46 -9.49 -15.17
N PRO A 11 2.81 -9.93 -16.41
CA PRO A 11 1.80 -10.12 -17.42
C PRO A 11 0.78 -11.06 -16.79
N ALA A 12 -0.52 -10.84 -17.00
CA ALA A 12 -1.56 -11.68 -16.41
C ALA A 12 -1.10 -13.14 -16.44
N ILE A 13 -0.81 -13.71 -15.27
CA ILE A 13 -0.23 -15.05 -15.20
C ILE A 13 -1.21 -15.94 -15.94
N ALA A 14 -0.75 -16.58 -17.01
CA ALA A 14 -1.46 -17.72 -17.56
C ALA A 14 -1.45 -18.75 -16.43
N VAL A 15 -2.54 -18.79 -15.66
CA VAL A 15 -2.74 -19.73 -14.58
C VAL A 15 -2.82 -21.10 -15.23
N THR A 16 -1.67 -21.74 -15.40
CA THR A 16 -1.63 -23.15 -15.75
C THR A 16 -2.10 -23.88 -14.51
N THR A 17 -3.35 -24.32 -14.56
CA THR A 17 -3.95 -25.23 -13.60
C THR A 17 -3.21 -26.57 -13.64
N ALA A 18 -2.01 -26.62 -13.05
CA ALA A 18 -1.75 -27.74 -12.18
C ALA A 18 -2.68 -27.49 -11.01
N SER A 19 -3.80 -28.22 -10.98
CA SER A 19 -4.55 -28.46 -9.76
C SER A 19 -3.56 -28.50 -8.61
N ALA A 20 -3.77 -27.67 -7.59
CA ALA A 20 -3.13 -27.86 -6.30
C ALA A 20 -3.65 -29.22 -5.75
N SER A 21 -3.13 -30.31 -6.31
CA SER A 21 -3.27 -31.64 -5.78
C SER A 21 -2.43 -31.65 -4.52
N SER A 22 -3.09 -32.00 -3.43
CA SER A 22 -2.58 -32.17 -2.07
C SER A 22 -1.51 -33.26 -1.96
N SER A 23 -0.40 -33.15 -2.68
CA SER A 23 0.66 -34.15 -2.65
C SER A 23 2.04 -33.51 -2.76
N GLY A 24 2.75 -33.50 -1.62
CA GLY A 24 4.21 -33.51 -1.60
C GLY A 24 4.89 -32.23 -1.15
N GLY A 25 4.82 -31.94 0.14
CA GLY A 25 5.59 -30.89 0.81
C GLY A 25 4.80 -30.44 2.02
N GLY A 26 5.31 -30.64 3.23
CA GLY A 26 4.63 -30.31 4.50
C GLY A 26 4.43 -28.82 4.71
N GLY A 27 3.67 -28.17 3.81
CA GLY A 27 3.20 -26.80 3.96
C GLY A 27 2.23 -26.76 5.13
N SER A 28 2.59 -26.00 6.15
CA SER A 28 1.73 -25.67 7.28
C SER A 28 0.34 -25.24 6.79
N SER A 29 -0.72 -25.81 7.35
CA SER A 29 -2.09 -25.35 7.09
C SER A 29 -2.39 -24.00 7.76
N GLN A 30 -1.43 -23.40 8.46
CA GLN A 30 -1.59 -22.18 9.25
C GLN A 30 -0.45 -21.22 8.98
N SER A 31 -0.71 -19.92 9.12
CA SER A 31 0.34 -18.92 9.12
C SER A 31 1.34 -19.21 10.24
N ALA A 32 2.62 -18.94 9.99
CA ALA A 32 3.73 -19.25 10.89
C ALA A 32 4.91 -18.31 10.65
N GLY A 33 5.76 -18.16 11.68
CA GLY A 33 6.94 -17.31 11.64
C GLY A 33 6.75 -15.98 12.38
N ALA A 34 7.62 -15.03 12.12
CA ALA A 34 7.62 -13.72 12.75
C ALA A 34 8.16 -12.61 11.84
N ILE A 35 7.63 -11.39 12.02
CA ILE A 35 8.12 -10.18 11.35
C ILE A 35 8.66 -9.25 12.41
N ASN A 36 9.92 -8.87 12.31
CA ASN A 36 10.55 -7.90 13.21
C ASN A 36 10.51 -6.51 12.59
N PHE A 37 10.16 -5.49 13.37
CA PHE A 37 10.01 -4.12 12.90
C PHE A 37 10.52 -3.08 13.91
N HIS A 38 10.46 -1.81 13.52
CA HIS A 38 11.11 -0.67 14.20
C HIS A 38 12.61 -0.89 14.46
N LEU A 39 13.40 -0.88 13.39
CA LEU A 39 14.86 -0.98 13.42
C LEU A 39 15.51 -0.06 12.38
N LEU A 40 16.70 0.46 12.68
CA LEU A 40 17.56 1.09 11.69
C LEU A 40 18.52 0.03 11.12
N LEU A 41 18.47 -0.19 9.81
CA LEU A 41 19.25 -1.25 9.16
C LEU A 41 20.75 -0.99 9.33
N GLY A 42 21.46 -1.94 9.94
CA GLY A 42 22.88 -1.83 10.27
C GLY A 42 23.24 -0.86 11.41
N ALA A 43 22.24 -0.24 12.06
CA ALA A 43 22.45 0.75 13.13
C ALA A 43 21.63 0.48 14.41
N GLY A 44 20.79 -0.56 14.43
CA GLY A 44 20.03 -0.96 15.61
C GLY A 44 19.41 -2.35 15.48
N SER A 45 18.84 -2.84 16.57
CA SER A 45 18.01 -4.05 16.60
C SER A 45 16.54 -3.70 16.48
N ALA A 46 15.72 -4.67 16.08
CA ALA A 46 14.27 -4.54 16.14
C ALA A 46 13.78 -4.31 17.57
N GLN A 47 12.78 -3.44 17.69
CA GLN A 47 12.13 -3.12 18.96
C GLN A 47 10.84 -3.90 19.14
N ASP A 48 10.19 -4.27 18.04
CA ASP A 48 8.87 -4.90 18.03
C ASP A 48 8.81 -6.10 17.07
N SER A 49 7.83 -6.97 17.30
CA SER A 49 7.63 -8.16 16.47
C SER A 49 6.17 -8.61 16.36
N LEU A 50 5.80 -9.15 15.20
CA LEU A 50 4.53 -9.85 15.00
C LEU A 50 4.78 -11.35 15.00
N THR A 51 4.06 -12.10 15.83
CA THR A 51 4.02 -13.56 15.73
C THR A 51 2.91 -14.00 14.78
N LEU A 52 3.26 -14.59 13.65
CA LEU A 52 2.30 -15.00 12.61
C LEU A 52 1.58 -16.31 12.97
N THR A 53 2.21 -17.13 13.81
CA THR A 53 1.66 -18.40 14.29
C THR A 53 0.29 -18.20 14.93
N GLY A 54 -0.69 -18.99 14.49
CA GLY A 54 -2.08 -18.91 14.97
C GLY A 54 -2.97 -17.93 14.21
N GLY A 55 -2.42 -17.16 13.27
CA GLY A 55 -3.20 -16.36 12.31
C GLY A 55 -3.86 -15.11 12.88
N ASN A 56 -3.40 -14.60 14.04
CA ASN A 56 -3.96 -13.39 14.64
C ASN A 56 -3.93 -12.18 13.70
N TYR A 57 -2.92 -12.09 12.83
CA TYR A 57 -2.72 -10.97 11.92
C TYR A 57 -3.22 -11.23 10.50
N ASP A 58 -3.78 -12.40 10.20
CA ASP A 58 -4.12 -12.80 8.83
C ASP A 58 -5.11 -11.82 8.18
N ASP A 59 -6.14 -11.40 8.91
CA ASP A 59 -7.17 -10.48 8.39
C ASP A 59 -6.67 -9.05 8.22
N LEU A 60 -5.77 -8.59 9.10
CA LEU A 60 -5.08 -7.31 9.00
C LEU A 60 -4.13 -7.30 7.79
N ILE A 61 -3.35 -8.37 7.59
CA ILE A 61 -2.47 -8.48 6.41
C ILE A 61 -3.34 -8.53 5.15
N MET A 62 -4.44 -9.31 5.13
CA MET A 62 -5.36 -9.34 3.99
C MET A 62 -5.94 -7.95 3.67
N SER A 63 -6.39 -7.18 4.66
CA SER A 63 -6.97 -5.86 4.41
C SER A 63 -5.94 -4.86 3.89
N ASN A 64 -4.70 -4.91 4.39
CA ASN A 64 -3.59 -4.10 3.87
C ASN A 64 -3.19 -4.51 2.45
N ILE A 65 -3.17 -5.81 2.13
CA ILE A 65 -2.90 -6.28 0.77
C ILE A 65 -4.02 -5.88 -0.18
N ILE A 66 -5.30 -5.92 0.23
CA ILE A 66 -6.41 -5.41 -0.59
C ILE A 66 -6.23 -3.92 -0.90
N ALA A 67 -5.88 -3.12 0.10
CA ALA A 67 -5.59 -1.71 -0.10
C ALA A 67 -4.34 -1.47 -0.96
N GLY A 68 -3.30 -2.27 -0.81
CA GLY A 68 -2.11 -2.23 -1.67
C GLY A 68 -2.41 -2.56 -3.13
N VAL A 69 -3.29 -3.53 -3.37
CA VAL A 69 -3.76 -3.83 -4.73
C VAL A 69 -4.61 -2.68 -5.27
N MET A 70 -5.46 -2.04 -4.45
CA MET A 70 -6.13 -0.79 -4.83
C MET A 70 -5.12 0.29 -5.21
N TYR A 71 -4.08 0.49 -4.40
CA TYR A 71 -3.04 1.49 -4.71
C TYR A 71 -2.38 1.22 -6.06
N ALA A 72 -1.92 -0.02 -6.31
CA ALA A 72 -1.36 -0.41 -7.59
C ALA A 72 -2.37 -0.27 -8.76
N HIS A 73 -3.66 -0.53 -8.50
CA HIS A 73 -4.74 -0.31 -9.46
C HIS A 73 -4.84 1.17 -9.84
N LEU A 74 -4.96 2.07 -8.86
CA LEU A 74 -5.03 3.53 -9.07
C LEU A 74 -3.82 4.07 -9.85
N VAL A 75 -2.60 3.60 -9.53
CA VAL A 75 -1.37 3.97 -10.24
C VAL A 75 -1.44 3.56 -11.71
N ARG A 76 -1.85 2.32 -12.02
CA ARG A 76 -1.96 1.85 -13.41
C ARG A 76 -3.02 2.60 -14.21
N GLU A 77 -4.11 3.01 -13.55
CA GLU A 77 -5.16 3.80 -14.20
C GLU A 77 -4.72 5.24 -14.46
N GLY A 78 -4.07 5.88 -13.49
CA GLY A 78 -3.62 7.27 -13.60
C GLY A 78 -2.38 7.45 -14.46
N TYR A 79 -1.48 6.46 -14.47
CA TYR A 79 -0.18 6.50 -15.14
C TYR A 79 0.07 5.22 -15.95
N PRO A 80 -0.65 5.02 -17.07
CA PRO A 80 -0.57 3.79 -17.85
C PRO A 80 0.84 3.50 -18.36
N GLY A 81 1.26 2.24 -18.24
CA GLY A 81 2.54 1.76 -18.76
C GLY A 81 3.74 1.94 -17.83
N VAL A 82 3.64 2.80 -16.80
CA VAL A 82 4.70 2.95 -15.80
C VAL A 82 4.96 1.61 -15.10
N GLN A 83 6.20 1.13 -15.19
CA GLN A 83 6.65 -0.09 -14.54
C GLN A 83 7.06 0.23 -13.10
N PHE A 84 6.91 -0.71 -12.19
CA PHE A 84 7.33 -0.63 -10.79
C PHE A 84 7.48 -2.05 -10.22
N ASN A 85 8.15 -2.18 -9.07
CA ASN A 85 8.12 -3.45 -8.34
C ASN A 85 6.74 -3.64 -7.69
N ASN A 86 5.95 -4.59 -8.17
CA ASN A 86 4.57 -4.75 -7.73
C ASN A 86 4.46 -5.29 -6.30
N ASP A 87 5.41 -6.12 -5.86
CA ASP A 87 5.42 -6.64 -4.49
C ASP A 87 5.67 -5.52 -3.48
N TYR A 88 6.62 -4.63 -3.75
CA TYR A 88 6.88 -3.50 -2.86
C TYR A 88 5.80 -2.42 -2.94
N LEU A 89 5.25 -2.13 -4.13
CA LEU A 89 4.15 -1.17 -4.23
C LEU A 89 2.89 -1.66 -3.50
N VAL A 90 2.46 -2.90 -3.72
CA VAL A 90 1.29 -3.49 -3.03
C VAL A 90 1.58 -3.65 -1.53
N GLY A 91 2.75 -4.17 -1.17
CA GLY A 91 3.12 -4.37 0.23
C GLY A 91 3.29 -3.07 1.01
N SER A 92 3.59 -1.95 0.36
CA SER A 92 3.91 -0.67 1.01
C SER A 92 2.87 -0.24 2.05
N ILE A 93 1.59 -0.52 1.85
CA ILE A 93 0.54 -0.20 2.82
C ILE A 93 0.76 -0.94 4.15
N PHE A 94 1.06 -2.23 4.10
CA PHE A 94 1.38 -3.00 5.31
C PHE A 94 2.74 -2.60 5.89
N GLY A 95 3.74 -2.36 5.04
CA GLY A 95 5.05 -1.90 5.49
C GLY A 95 4.97 -0.57 6.23
N GLN A 96 4.18 0.38 5.73
CA GLN A 96 3.96 1.69 6.34
C GLN A 96 3.25 1.56 7.69
N LEU A 97 2.26 0.67 7.81
CA LEU A 97 1.66 0.36 9.12
C LEU A 97 2.73 -0.06 10.14
N LEU A 98 3.63 -0.95 9.75
CA LEU A 98 4.69 -1.43 10.64
C LEU A 98 5.79 -0.39 10.89
N GLN A 99 5.97 0.58 10.01
CA GLN A 99 6.94 1.64 10.22
C GLN A 99 6.40 2.71 11.18
N GLU A 100 5.11 3.02 11.10
CA GLU A 100 4.51 4.19 11.74
C GLU A 100 3.80 3.87 13.05
N ASN A 101 3.12 2.71 13.11
CA ASN A 101 2.33 2.37 14.27
C ASN A 101 3.17 1.67 15.32
N ILE A 102 3.41 2.42 16.40
CA ILE A 102 4.27 2.05 17.53
C ILE A 102 3.81 0.72 18.18
N GLU A 103 2.53 0.35 18.09
CA GLU A 103 1.98 -0.79 18.84
C GLU A 103 1.19 -1.80 17.98
N THR A 104 1.56 -1.99 16.70
CA THR A 104 0.89 -2.99 15.83
C THR A 104 0.89 -4.40 16.43
N GLN A 105 1.91 -4.75 17.22
CA GLN A 105 2.01 -6.03 17.91
C GLN A 105 0.91 -6.29 18.97
N LEU A 106 0.14 -5.27 19.35
CA LEU A 106 -1.00 -5.42 20.26
C LEU A 106 -2.32 -5.71 19.54
N TYR A 107 -2.33 -5.71 18.21
CA TYR A 107 -3.52 -6.00 17.42
C TYR A 107 -4.17 -7.34 17.81
N GLN A 108 -5.51 -7.37 17.78
CA GLN A 108 -6.30 -8.57 18.04
C GLN A 108 -7.31 -8.78 16.92
N ALA A 109 -7.30 -9.97 16.31
CA ALA A 109 -8.22 -10.31 15.22
C ALA A 109 -9.71 -10.20 15.61
N SER A 110 -10.04 -10.32 16.91
CA SER A 110 -11.39 -10.15 17.44
C SER A 110 -11.86 -8.70 17.49
N ALA A 111 -10.95 -7.72 17.44
CA ALA A 111 -11.25 -6.30 17.46
C ALA A 111 -11.37 -5.72 16.05
N SER A 112 -12.06 -4.58 15.94
CA SER A 112 -12.12 -3.80 14.69
C SER A 112 -10.99 -2.78 14.57
N SER A 113 -10.30 -2.48 15.67
CA SER A 113 -9.22 -1.49 15.72
C SER A 113 -7.88 -2.08 15.29
N ILE A 114 -7.11 -1.32 14.51
CA ILE A 114 -5.73 -1.68 14.12
C ILE A 114 -4.79 -1.49 15.32
N ASP A 115 -4.90 -0.33 15.97
CA ASP A 115 -4.19 0.02 17.19
C ASP A 115 -5.18 0.03 18.37
N PRO A 116 -5.23 -1.04 19.19
CA PRO A 116 -6.05 -1.09 20.40
C PRO A 116 -5.35 -0.48 21.63
N SER A 117 -4.19 0.16 21.47
CA SER A 117 -3.38 0.71 22.57
C SER A 117 -4.17 1.63 23.50
N SER A 118 -3.82 1.61 24.79
CA SER A 118 -4.25 2.63 25.75
C SER A 118 -3.57 3.99 25.51
N LEU A 119 -2.45 4.01 24.77
CA LEU A 119 -1.70 5.19 24.35
C LEU A 119 -2.09 5.69 22.95
N GLN A 120 -3.18 5.17 22.38
CA GLN A 120 -3.70 5.50 21.04
C GLN A 120 -3.79 7.01 20.75
N GLN A 121 -3.87 7.88 21.77
CA GLN A 121 -3.79 9.34 21.59
C GLN A 121 -2.50 9.81 20.90
N ALA A 122 -1.40 9.06 21.02
CA ALA A 122 -0.15 9.37 20.32
C ALA A 122 -0.33 9.37 18.78
N VAL A 123 -1.24 8.54 18.25
CA VAL A 123 -1.49 8.40 16.80
C VAL A 123 -2.88 8.85 16.36
N MET A 124 -3.84 9.01 17.28
CA MET A 124 -5.22 9.46 17.00
C MET A 124 -5.54 10.86 17.57
N GLY A 125 -4.59 11.48 18.26
CA GLY A 125 -4.77 12.79 18.87
C GLY A 125 -4.91 13.94 17.85
N THR A 126 -5.03 15.16 18.36
CA THR A 126 -5.11 16.36 17.51
C THR A 126 -3.89 16.48 16.60
N GLY A 127 -4.13 16.64 15.30
CA GLY A 127 -3.08 16.80 14.28
C GLY A 127 -2.40 15.50 13.87
N GLN A 128 -2.82 14.35 14.39
CA GLN A 128 -2.25 13.05 14.04
C GLN A 128 -2.90 12.45 12.79
N GLY A 129 -2.24 11.44 12.20
CA GLY A 129 -2.67 10.76 10.97
C GLY A 129 -3.24 9.35 11.16
N GLY A 130 -3.48 8.91 12.39
CA GLY A 130 -3.91 7.54 12.69
C GLY A 130 -2.76 6.53 12.69
N PRO A 131 -3.03 5.21 12.72
CA PRO A 131 -2.00 4.18 12.74
C PRO A 131 -1.00 4.27 11.57
N TYR A 132 -1.45 4.75 10.42
CA TYR A 132 -0.59 4.93 9.25
C TYR A 132 0.15 6.26 9.25
N GLN A 133 -0.17 7.19 10.16
CA GLN A 133 0.44 8.54 10.20
C GLN A 133 0.29 9.32 8.88
N ILE A 134 -0.86 9.23 8.20
CA ILE A 134 -1.19 10.07 7.03
C ILE A 134 -1.44 11.53 7.42
N ASN A 135 -0.39 12.23 7.86
CA ASN A 135 -0.45 13.62 8.27
C ASN A 135 -0.91 14.50 7.09
N ASN A 136 -1.63 15.58 7.38
CA ASN A 136 -2.23 16.47 6.37
C ASN A 136 -3.30 15.81 5.46
N TYR A 137 -3.91 14.69 5.86
CA TYR A 137 -4.98 14.00 5.11
C TYR A 137 -6.16 14.88 4.65
N ALA A 138 -6.38 16.04 5.28
CA ALA A 138 -7.45 16.98 4.95
C ALA A 138 -7.03 18.14 4.03
N VAL A 139 -5.73 18.29 3.74
CA VAL A 139 -5.19 19.31 2.83
C VAL A 139 -5.39 18.86 1.39
N ASP A 140 -5.67 19.81 0.49
CA ASP A 140 -5.54 19.55 -0.94
C ASP A 140 -4.05 19.53 -1.30
N LEU A 141 -3.48 18.33 -1.44
CA LEU A 141 -2.05 18.13 -1.66
C LEU A 141 -1.59 18.62 -3.05
N VAL A 142 -2.52 18.84 -3.98
CA VAL A 142 -2.22 19.33 -5.34
C VAL A 142 -2.25 20.86 -5.40
N ALA A 143 -3.23 21.48 -4.74
CA ALA A 143 -3.27 22.94 -4.67
C ALA A 143 -2.34 23.53 -3.61
N GLY A 144 -1.90 22.72 -2.63
CA GLY A 144 -1.18 23.20 -1.47
C GLY A 144 -2.03 24.13 -0.59
N THR A 145 -3.36 23.98 -0.64
CA THR A 145 -4.30 24.83 0.11
C THR A 145 -5.35 23.99 0.80
N TYR A 146 -6.04 24.59 1.78
CA TYR A 146 -7.24 24.00 2.38
C TYR A 146 -8.53 24.29 1.59
N ALA A 147 -8.42 25.03 0.48
CA ALA A 147 -9.53 25.25 -0.44
C ALA A 147 -9.60 24.05 -1.40
N PRO A 148 -10.76 23.38 -1.53
CA PRO A 148 -10.88 22.17 -2.33
C PRO A 148 -10.70 22.50 -3.81
N GLN A 149 -9.60 22.04 -4.41
CA GLN A 149 -9.37 22.03 -5.86
C GLN A 149 -9.42 20.60 -6.44
N GLY A 150 -9.65 19.60 -5.59
CA GLY A 150 -10.12 18.27 -6.01
C GLY A 150 -9.24 17.10 -5.57
N HIS A 151 -8.19 17.33 -4.77
CA HIS A 151 -7.22 16.28 -4.44
C HIS A 151 -6.88 16.14 -2.94
N ALA A 152 -7.74 16.61 -2.03
CA ALA A 152 -7.71 16.11 -0.65
C ALA A 152 -8.34 14.69 -0.59
N LEU A 153 -8.05 13.89 0.44
CA LEU A 153 -8.62 12.53 0.53
C LEU A 153 -10.16 12.52 0.47
N ILE A 154 -10.80 13.52 1.10
CA ILE A 154 -12.26 13.69 1.09
C ILE A 154 -12.86 13.88 -0.31
N ASN A 155 -12.05 14.25 -1.31
CA ASN A 155 -12.51 14.44 -2.67
C ASN A 155 -12.71 13.12 -3.41
N TYR A 156 -12.11 12.01 -2.98
CA TYR A 156 -12.33 10.70 -3.61
C TYR A 156 -13.70 10.16 -3.26
N VAL A 157 -14.54 9.97 -4.29
CA VAL A 157 -15.90 9.43 -4.13
C VAL A 157 -15.86 8.06 -3.44
N ALA A 158 -14.82 7.27 -3.69
CA ALA A 158 -14.62 5.95 -3.13
C ALA A 158 -14.56 5.92 -1.60
N ILE A 159 -13.97 6.95 -0.96
CA ILE A 159 -13.73 6.95 0.48
C ILE A 159 -14.47 8.06 1.22
N GLN A 160 -15.01 9.05 0.51
CA GLN A 160 -15.65 10.25 1.06
C GLN A 160 -16.69 9.94 2.15
N LYS A 161 -17.52 8.90 1.96
CA LYS A 161 -18.64 8.63 2.86
C LYS A 161 -18.23 8.13 4.25
N ASN A 162 -17.04 7.51 4.37
CA ASN A 162 -16.58 6.91 5.64
C ASN A 162 -15.36 7.61 6.26
N ILE A 163 -14.86 8.69 5.63
CA ILE A 163 -13.62 9.35 6.05
C ILE A 163 -13.78 10.17 7.34
N GLY A 164 -15.01 10.48 7.71
CA GLY A 164 -15.32 11.09 9.02
C GLY A 164 -15.15 12.60 9.09
N PHE A 165 -14.97 13.29 7.96
CA PHE A 165 -15.09 14.74 7.85
C PHE A 165 -15.77 15.12 6.53
N THR A 166 -16.11 16.40 6.33
CA THR A 166 -16.74 16.92 5.11
C THR A 166 -15.80 17.85 4.36
N ILE A 167 -16.06 18.08 3.08
CA ILE A 167 -15.29 19.04 2.27
C ILE A 167 -15.28 20.44 2.93
N ALA A 168 -16.42 20.89 3.44
CA ALA A 168 -16.52 22.18 4.15
C ALA A 168 -15.73 22.22 5.47
N GLY A 169 -15.55 21.07 6.12
CA GLY A 169 -14.82 20.94 7.39
C GLY A 169 -13.31 20.77 7.22
N ALA A 170 -12.83 20.44 6.01
CA ALA A 170 -11.45 20.04 5.74
C ALA A 170 -10.40 21.06 6.26
N ALA A 171 -10.65 22.36 6.05
CA ALA A 171 -9.76 23.44 6.48
C ALA A 171 -9.53 23.52 8.00
N THR A 172 -10.41 22.95 8.81
CA THR A 172 -10.32 22.99 10.28
C THR A 172 -9.88 21.66 10.87
N GLN A 173 -9.67 20.65 10.04
CA GLN A 173 -9.50 19.28 10.50
C GLN A 173 -8.17 19.06 11.22
N TYR A 174 -7.13 19.84 10.92
CA TYR A 174 -5.85 19.81 11.63
C TYR A 174 -5.96 20.17 13.13
N MET A 175 -7.06 20.84 13.54
CA MET A 175 -7.32 21.20 14.95
C MET A 175 -8.17 20.15 15.68
N LYS A 176 -8.50 19.02 15.03
CA LYS A 176 -9.36 17.98 15.58
C LYS A 176 -8.58 16.66 15.74
N PRO A 177 -9.03 15.77 16.64
CA PRO A 177 -8.55 14.40 16.67
C PRO A 177 -8.79 13.69 15.33
N THR A 178 -7.96 12.69 15.04
CA THR A 178 -8.11 11.83 13.86
C THR A 178 -9.48 11.14 13.88
N PRO A 179 -10.21 11.09 12.75
CA PRO A 179 -11.45 10.34 12.67
C PRO A 179 -11.26 8.88 13.07
N ALA A 180 -12.14 8.35 13.92
CA ALA A 180 -12.05 6.98 14.42
C ALA A 180 -12.01 5.91 13.30
N SER A 181 -12.56 6.22 12.13
CA SER A 181 -12.52 5.32 10.97
C SER A 181 -11.10 5.02 10.49
N PHE A 182 -10.13 5.91 10.73
CA PHE A 182 -8.72 5.71 10.35
C PHE A 182 -8.09 4.52 11.10
N ASN A 183 -8.63 4.17 12.27
CA ASN A 183 -8.18 3.02 13.06
C ASN A 183 -8.99 1.74 12.77
N ASN A 184 -9.94 1.74 11.84
CA ASN A 184 -10.71 0.54 11.52
C ASN A 184 -9.92 -0.39 10.57
N LYS A 185 -9.78 -1.67 10.90
CA LYS A 185 -8.97 -2.63 10.13
C LYS A 185 -9.43 -2.90 8.69
N TYR A 186 -10.66 -2.52 8.32
CA TYR A 186 -11.18 -2.69 6.96
C TYR A 186 -11.23 -1.39 6.17
N TYR A 187 -11.30 -0.23 6.83
CA TYR A 187 -11.29 1.08 6.16
C TYR A 187 -9.94 1.79 6.24
N GLY A 188 -9.32 1.79 7.41
CA GLY A 188 -8.02 2.42 7.69
C GLY A 188 -6.95 2.12 6.66
N PRO A 189 -6.70 0.84 6.26
CA PRO A 189 -5.72 0.52 5.23
C PRO A 189 -6.01 1.13 3.86
N MET A 190 -7.27 1.43 3.54
CA MET A 190 -7.62 2.03 2.25
C MET A 190 -7.17 3.50 2.15
N LEU A 191 -7.12 4.21 3.27
CA LEU A 191 -6.72 5.62 3.31
C LEU A 191 -5.30 5.87 2.78
N PRO A 192 -4.24 5.17 3.25
CA PRO A 192 -2.89 5.35 2.71
C PRO A 192 -2.78 4.93 1.23
N ALA A 193 -3.64 4.04 0.72
CA ALA A 193 -3.66 3.72 -0.72
C ALA A 193 -4.04 4.94 -1.58
N PHE A 194 -5.07 5.69 -1.16
CA PHE A 194 -5.45 6.95 -1.81
C PHE A 194 -4.47 8.08 -1.49
N PHE A 195 -3.84 8.08 -0.31
CA PHE A 195 -2.86 9.08 0.07
C PHE A 195 -1.58 8.97 -0.76
N HIS A 196 -1.03 7.77 -0.92
CA HIS A 196 0.12 7.57 -1.82
C HIS A 196 -0.21 7.85 -3.28
N TYR A 197 -1.43 7.50 -3.74
CA TYR A 197 -1.86 7.91 -5.08
C TYR A 197 -1.92 9.44 -5.22
N ASN A 198 -2.38 10.12 -4.18
CA ASN A 198 -2.32 11.58 -4.08
C ASN A 198 -0.90 12.14 -4.14
N ASP A 199 0.08 11.51 -3.47
CA ASP A 199 1.48 11.92 -3.56
C ASP A 199 1.95 11.91 -5.02
N MET A 200 1.59 10.87 -5.78
CA MET A 200 1.91 10.76 -7.20
C MET A 200 1.27 11.87 -8.04
N VAL A 201 -0.01 12.18 -7.77
CA VAL A 201 -0.73 13.29 -8.44
C VAL A 201 -0.13 14.64 -8.07
N ALA A 202 0.20 14.87 -6.79
CA ALA A 202 0.81 16.10 -6.32
C ALA A 202 2.19 16.32 -6.97
N LEU A 203 3.05 15.30 -7.01
CA LEU A 203 4.34 15.39 -7.67
C LEU A 203 4.19 15.74 -9.16
N SER A 204 3.21 15.16 -9.86
CA SER A 204 2.99 15.38 -11.30
C SER A 204 2.30 16.71 -11.66
N VAL A 205 1.42 17.22 -10.78
CA VAL A 205 0.62 18.44 -11.04
C VAL A 205 1.26 19.67 -10.40
N THR A 206 1.56 19.61 -9.09
CA THR A 206 2.26 20.68 -8.37
C THR A 206 3.69 20.84 -8.89
N GLY A 207 4.34 19.72 -9.24
CA GLY A 207 5.69 19.69 -9.81
C GLY A 207 5.88 20.72 -10.91
N LYS A 208 4.90 20.83 -11.82
CA LYS A 208 4.93 21.69 -13.01
C LYS A 208 4.85 23.19 -12.71
N GLY A 209 4.88 23.57 -11.44
CA GLY A 209 4.89 24.96 -11.00
C GLY A 209 3.57 25.68 -11.19
N ALA A 210 2.45 24.92 -11.25
CA ALA A 210 1.13 25.49 -11.14
C ALA A 210 1.08 26.39 -9.90
N ASN A 211 0.50 27.60 -10.04
CA ASN A 211 0.45 28.61 -8.99
C ASN A 211 1.82 29.23 -8.57
N GLY A 212 2.88 29.10 -9.38
CA GLY A 212 4.14 29.85 -9.21
C GLY A 212 5.20 29.20 -8.32
N TRP A 213 5.07 27.91 -8.02
CA TRP A 213 6.05 27.17 -7.22
C TRP A 213 7.22 26.65 -8.08
N VAL A 214 8.45 26.80 -7.59
CA VAL A 214 9.61 26.07 -8.13
C VAL A 214 9.82 24.83 -7.26
N THR A 215 9.67 23.65 -7.86
CA THR A 215 9.75 22.39 -7.14
C THR A 215 11.12 21.74 -7.36
N PRO A 216 11.73 21.14 -6.32
CA PRO A 216 13.09 20.60 -6.43
C PRO A 216 13.17 19.27 -7.20
N TRP A 217 12.05 18.59 -7.44
CA TRP A 217 12.00 17.30 -8.13
C TRP A 217 11.77 17.40 -9.64
N GLU A 218 11.25 18.52 -10.15
CA GLU A 218 11.09 18.72 -11.60
C GLU A 218 12.35 19.33 -12.24
N PRO A 219 12.63 19.01 -13.53
CA PRO A 219 11.88 18.12 -14.43
C PRO A 219 12.21 16.62 -14.25
N ALA A 220 13.01 16.27 -13.23
CA ALA A 220 13.57 14.93 -13.11
C ALA A 220 12.51 13.87 -12.80
N TYR A 221 11.45 14.21 -12.07
CA TYR A 221 10.37 13.27 -11.76
C TYR A 221 9.58 12.89 -13.02
N ASP A 222 9.17 13.87 -13.83
CA ASP A 222 8.51 13.60 -15.12
C ASP A 222 9.39 12.72 -16.03
N ASN A 223 10.69 13.02 -16.11
CA ASN A 223 11.64 12.22 -16.88
C ASN A 223 11.78 10.80 -16.32
N ALA A 224 11.81 10.63 -14.99
CA ALA A 224 11.84 9.32 -14.36
C ALA A 224 10.60 8.49 -14.70
N LEU A 225 9.40 9.10 -14.69
CA LEU A 225 8.17 8.39 -15.08
C LEU A 225 8.22 7.92 -16.54
N GLN A 226 8.81 8.71 -17.45
CA GLN A 226 9.01 8.29 -18.85
C GLN A 226 9.98 7.09 -18.94
N ASP A 227 11.12 7.15 -18.27
CA ASP A 227 12.09 6.05 -18.25
C ASP A 227 11.48 4.79 -17.65
N PHE A 228 10.67 4.94 -16.59
CA PHE A 228 9.99 3.85 -15.91
C PHE A 228 8.99 3.10 -16.78
N ILE A 229 8.54 3.63 -17.93
CA ILE A 229 7.73 2.85 -18.88
C ILE A 229 8.53 1.67 -19.46
N SER A 230 9.84 1.84 -19.61
CA SER A 230 10.74 0.84 -20.20
C SER A 230 11.65 0.14 -19.18
N LEU A 231 11.59 0.55 -17.91
CA LEU A 231 12.48 0.08 -16.85
C LEU A 231 11.72 -0.81 -15.84
N PRO A 232 11.70 -2.14 -16.04
CA PRO A 232 10.99 -3.05 -15.14
C PRO A 232 11.55 -2.95 -13.72
N ASN A 233 10.67 -3.10 -12.73
CA ASN A 233 10.98 -2.95 -11.31
C ASN A 233 11.58 -1.61 -10.94
N SER A 234 11.18 -0.54 -11.63
CA SER A 234 11.54 0.79 -11.20
C SER A 234 11.28 0.98 -9.70
N PHE A 235 12.08 1.82 -9.08
CA PHE A 235 12.02 2.17 -7.66
C PHE A 235 11.01 3.30 -7.41
N LEU A 236 9.89 3.30 -8.15
CA LEU A 236 8.80 4.26 -7.94
C LEU A 236 8.29 4.20 -6.50
N ASP A 237 8.21 3.00 -5.93
CA ASP A 237 7.83 2.79 -4.54
C ASP A 237 8.79 3.51 -3.57
N VAL A 238 10.10 3.54 -3.84
CA VAL A 238 11.06 4.30 -3.02
C VAL A 238 10.79 5.79 -3.09
N ILE A 239 10.55 6.35 -4.29
CA ILE A 239 10.20 7.77 -4.46
C ILE A 239 8.93 8.11 -3.67
N LEU A 240 7.91 7.25 -3.73
CA LEU A 240 6.62 7.50 -3.08
C LEU A 240 6.69 7.28 -1.56
N ASN A 241 7.50 6.35 -1.06
CA ASN A 241 7.76 6.21 0.38
C ASN A 241 8.52 7.41 0.96
N VAL A 242 9.50 7.97 0.24
CA VAL A 242 10.17 9.19 0.74
C VAL A 242 9.25 10.41 0.68
N ALA A 243 8.41 10.50 -0.34
CA ALA A 243 7.40 11.55 -0.46
C ALA A 243 6.42 11.52 0.73
N TYR A 244 5.95 10.33 1.07
CA TYR A 244 5.05 10.10 2.21
C TYR A 244 5.67 10.53 3.54
N ASN A 245 6.90 10.09 3.82
CA ASN A 245 7.53 10.23 5.13
C ASN A 245 8.22 11.58 5.32
N GLN A 246 9.06 11.99 4.36
CA GLN A 246 9.85 13.21 4.47
C GLN A 246 9.11 14.45 3.93
N GLY A 247 8.09 14.23 3.11
CA GLY A 247 7.47 15.29 2.31
C GLY A 247 8.28 15.66 1.07
N TYR A 248 7.62 16.31 0.11
CA TYR A 248 8.16 16.55 -1.24
C TYR A 248 9.42 17.44 -1.28
N TYR A 249 9.58 18.31 -0.27
CA TYR A 249 10.68 19.29 -0.20
C TYR A 249 11.87 18.82 0.66
N GLY A 250 11.84 17.61 1.21
CA GLY A 250 12.91 17.08 2.06
C GLY A 250 14.22 16.73 1.34
N GLY A 251 14.24 16.79 0.00
CA GLY A 251 15.42 16.57 -0.84
C GLY A 251 15.60 15.14 -1.34
N LEU A 252 15.10 14.12 -0.62
CA LEU A 252 15.20 12.72 -1.08
C LEU A 252 14.36 12.46 -2.35
N VAL A 253 13.16 13.05 -2.44
CA VAL A 253 12.32 12.96 -3.65
C VAL A 253 13.09 13.47 -4.87
N ALA A 254 13.75 14.63 -4.75
CA ALA A 254 14.57 15.20 -5.82
C ALA A 254 15.75 14.29 -6.20
N SER A 255 16.45 13.76 -5.20
CA SER A 255 17.59 12.84 -5.39
C SER A 255 17.19 11.57 -6.15
N TYR A 256 16.13 10.89 -5.71
CA TYR A 256 15.68 9.66 -6.38
C TYR A 256 15.06 9.95 -7.76
N SER A 257 14.36 11.08 -7.93
CA SER A 257 13.86 11.50 -9.24
C SER A 257 14.99 11.71 -10.24
N GLN A 258 16.10 12.36 -9.84
CA GLN A 258 17.29 12.54 -10.68
C GLN A 258 17.92 11.21 -11.08
N ARG A 259 17.99 10.23 -10.16
CA ARG A 259 18.46 8.88 -10.48
C ARG A 259 17.53 8.15 -11.44
N GLY A 260 16.22 8.37 -11.31
CA GLY A 260 15.19 7.78 -12.17
C GLY A 260 15.21 8.33 -13.59
N ALA A 261 15.47 9.63 -13.76
CA ALA A 261 15.51 10.34 -15.04
C ALA A 261 16.64 9.89 -16.00
N THR A 262 17.59 9.10 -15.50
CA THR A 262 18.64 8.46 -16.29
C THR A 262 18.77 6.99 -15.89
N GLY A 263 17.63 6.38 -15.54
CA GLY A 263 17.57 5.09 -14.88
C GLY A 263 18.04 3.97 -15.79
N THR A 264 18.84 3.05 -15.24
CA THR A 264 19.20 1.78 -15.88
C THR A 264 18.86 0.62 -14.96
N ALA A 265 18.92 -0.61 -15.45
CA ALA A 265 18.78 -1.79 -14.59
C ALA A 265 19.79 -1.80 -13.43
N ALA A 266 21.01 -1.29 -13.66
CA ALA A 266 22.01 -1.14 -12.60
C ALA A 266 21.64 -0.06 -11.58
N THR A 267 21.02 1.03 -12.03
CA THR A 267 20.46 2.07 -11.13
C THR A 267 19.38 1.47 -10.24
N VAL A 268 18.46 0.68 -10.81
CA VAL A 268 17.39 -0.01 -10.07
C VAL A 268 17.98 -0.94 -9.01
N ALA A 269 18.91 -1.81 -9.39
CA ALA A 269 19.57 -2.74 -8.46
C ALA A 269 20.30 -1.98 -7.34
N SER A 270 20.96 -0.87 -7.66
CA SER A 270 21.63 -0.03 -6.67
C SER A 270 20.64 0.65 -5.73
N VAL A 271 19.56 1.25 -6.23
CA VAL A 271 18.55 1.93 -5.38
C VAL A 271 17.89 0.92 -4.44
N ASN A 272 17.54 -0.27 -4.92
CA ASN A 272 16.84 -1.29 -4.11
C ASN A 272 17.78 -2.09 -3.18
N SER A 273 19.07 -1.77 -3.15
CA SER A 273 20.02 -2.46 -2.26
C SER A 273 20.00 -1.87 -0.86
N TYR A 274 19.94 -2.72 0.17
CA TYR A 274 20.13 -2.32 1.56
C TYR A 274 21.47 -1.61 1.84
N SER A 275 22.46 -1.77 0.95
CA SER A 275 23.73 -1.05 1.02
C SER A 275 23.58 0.47 0.94
N GLN A 276 22.45 0.98 0.42
CA GLN A 276 22.18 2.42 0.33
C GLN A 276 22.05 3.09 1.69
N VAL A 277 21.61 2.34 2.72
CA VAL A 277 21.30 2.90 4.04
C VAL A 277 21.95 2.15 5.20
N TRP A 278 22.72 1.09 4.91
CA TRP A 278 23.32 0.26 5.95
C TRP A 278 24.22 1.08 6.90
N GLY A 279 23.87 1.08 8.19
CA GLY A 279 24.57 1.83 9.21
C GLY A 279 24.21 3.32 9.28
N SER A 280 23.31 3.81 8.41
CA SER A 280 22.82 5.18 8.45
C SER A 280 21.92 5.42 9.66
N GLN A 281 22.05 6.60 10.27
CA GLN A 281 21.17 7.08 11.33
C GLN A 281 20.09 8.06 10.81
N ASP A 282 20.07 8.34 9.50
CA ASP A 282 19.02 9.15 8.88
C ASP A 282 17.75 8.31 8.71
N SER A 283 16.76 8.56 9.57
CA SER A 283 15.48 7.85 9.55
C SER A 283 14.74 8.00 8.23
N TYR A 284 14.74 9.18 7.61
CA TYR A 284 14.02 9.41 6.35
C TYR A 284 14.64 8.64 5.20
N ALA A 285 15.97 8.53 5.17
CA ALA A 285 16.65 7.67 4.21
C ALA A 285 16.33 6.19 4.46
N GLN A 286 16.21 5.76 5.73
CA GLN A 286 15.96 4.38 6.13
C GLN A 286 14.52 3.90 5.84
N TYR A 287 13.51 4.76 5.93
CA TYR A 287 12.09 4.33 5.88
C TYR A 287 11.70 3.46 4.67
N PRO A 288 12.05 3.81 3.41
CA PRO A 288 11.73 2.94 2.27
C PRO A 288 12.34 1.53 2.40
N TYR A 289 13.54 1.46 2.99
CA TYR A 289 14.26 0.20 3.16
C TYR A 289 13.78 -0.59 4.39
N GLN A 290 13.27 0.09 5.42
CA GLN A 290 12.52 -0.57 6.49
C GLN A 290 11.27 -1.24 5.92
N VAL A 291 10.52 -0.54 5.08
CA VAL A 291 9.36 -1.10 4.36
C VAL A 291 9.78 -2.31 3.52
N HIS A 292 10.86 -2.21 2.73
CA HIS A 292 11.40 -3.38 2.00
C HIS A 292 11.76 -4.53 2.94
N TYR A 293 12.42 -4.25 4.06
CA TYR A 293 12.82 -5.27 5.03
C TYR A 293 11.62 -5.98 5.68
N TYR A 294 10.54 -5.27 5.96
CA TYR A 294 9.31 -5.88 6.49
C TYR A 294 8.63 -6.75 5.44
N LEU A 295 8.60 -6.29 4.20
CA LEU A 295 8.02 -7.03 3.09
C LEU A 295 8.84 -8.23 2.67
N ASP A 296 10.17 -8.13 2.69
CA ASP A 296 11.05 -9.26 2.42
C ASP A 296 10.90 -10.33 3.51
N GLN A 297 10.71 -9.94 4.78
CA GLN A 297 10.31 -10.89 5.82
C GLN A 297 8.94 -11.52 5.53
N LEU A 298 7.93 -10.74 5.17
CA LEU A 298 6.59 -11.24 4.86
C LEU A 298 6.59 -12.19 3.65
N TYR A 299 7.43 -11.92 2.66
CA TYR A 299 7.52 -12.61 1.38
C TYR A 299 8.58 -13.71 1.33
N ASP A 300 9.18 -14.05 2.48
CA ASP A 300 10.22 -15.07 2.58
C ASP A 300 11.41 -14.81 1.62
N ASN A 301 11.72 -13.54 1.41
CA ASN A 301 12.90 -13.10 0.67
C ASN A 301 14.12 -13.01 1.60
N PRO A 302 15.36 -13.11 1.06
CA PRO A 302 16.56 -12.89 1.85
C PRO A 302 16.59 -11.48 2.45
N VAL A 303 16.80 -11.39 3.77
CA VAL A 303 16.98 -10.12 4.49
C VAL A 303 18.37 -10.02 5.11
N PRO A 304 18.97 -8.83 5.16
CA PRO A 304 20.31 -8.64 5.72
C PRO A 304 20.31 -8.87 7.25
N THR A 305 21.45 -9.33 7.76
CA THR A 305 21.62 -9.65 9.20
C THR A 305 22.72 -8.81 9.83
N THR A 306 23.99 -9.16 9.58
CA THR A 306 25.17 -8.48 10.14
C THR A 306 25.87 -7.59 9.12
N GLY A 307 25.47 -7.66 7.86
CA GLY A 307 25.95 -6.81 6.77
C GLY A 307 24.92 -6.71 5.65
N PRO A 308 25.04 -5.73 4.75
CA PRO A 308 24.04 -5.48 3.72
C PRO A 308 23.96 -6.60 2.66
N THR A 309 24.98 -7.46 2.60
CA THR A 309 25.06 -8.62 1.69
C THR A 309 25.07 -9.96 2.43
N VAL A 310 25.02 -9.96 3.77
CA VAL A 310 24.98 -11.18 4.58
C VAL A 310 23.55 -11.43 4.98
N THR A 311 22.87 -12.28 4.22
CA THR A 311 21.42 -12.46 4.32
C THR A 311 21.03 -13.78 4.96
N THR A 312 19.87 -13.79 5.60
CA THR A 312 19.12 -15.01 5.92
C THR A 312 17.77 -14.93 5.22
N THR A 313 17.24 -16.08 4.78
CA THR A 313 15.83 -16.17 4.42
C THR A 313 15.07 -16.56 5.67
N PRO A 314 14.03 -15.81 6.08
CA PRO A 314 13.09 -16.25 7.11
C PRO A 314 12.41 -17.57 6.73
N GLN A 315 11.53 -18.06 7.59
CA GLN A 315 10.63 -19.18 7.27
C GLN A 315 9.22 -18.73 7.58
N ASN A 316 8.84 -17.59 7.00
CA ASN A 316 7.55 -16.98 7.22
C ASN A 316 6.56 -17.54 6.20
N HIS A 317 5.36 -17.87 6.67
CA HIS A 317 4.27 -18.35 5.85
C HIS A 317 3.00 -17.62 6.26
N VAL A 318 2.30 -17.01 5.32
CA VAL A 318 1.03 -16.31 5.59
C VAL A 318 -0.04 -16.87 4.68
N ILE A 319 -0.93 -17.67 5.26
CA ILE A 319 -1.85 -18.51 4.50
C ILE A 319 -3.16 -17.76 4.21
N PHE A 320 -3.33 -17.38 2.95
CA PHE A 320 -4.54 -16.77 2.44
C PHE A 320 -5.52 -17.85 1.98
N ARG A 321 -6.48 -18.18 2.85
CA ARG A 321 -7.66 -18.96 2.47
C ARG A 321 -8.59 -18.09 1.64
N MET A 322 -8.94 -18.51 0.43
CA MET A 322 -9.77 -17.71 -0.48
C MET A 322 -11.16 -17.40 0.10
N ALA A 323 -11.72 -18.30 0.90
CA ALA A 323 -12.97 -18.05 1.63
C ALA A 323 -12.84 -16.91 2.66
N THR A 324 -11.74 -16.87 3.43
CA THR A 324 -11.47 -15.78 4.38
C THR A 324 -11.15 -14.49 3.66
N LEU A 325 -10.34 -14.55 2.59
CA LEU A 325 -10.04 -13.37 1.77
C LEU A 325 -11.31 -12.77 1.17
N ALA A 326 -12.27 -13.58 0.72
CA ALA A 326 -13.56 -13.10 0.22
C ALA A 326 -14.36 -12.34 1.30
N GLN A 327 -14.31 -12.79 2.56
CA GLN A 327 -14.97 -12.12 3.68
C GLN A 327 -14.30 -10.79 4.03
N VAL A 328 -12.96 -10.77 4.08
CA VAL A 328 -12.19 -9.53 4.31
C VAL A 328 -12.40 -8.55 3.16
N PHE A 329 -12.33 -9.01 1.91
CA PHE A 329 -12.62 -8.19 0.73
C PHE A 329 -14.02 -7.58 0.79
N SER A 330 -15.04 -8.38 1.12
CA SER A 330 -16.40 -7.87 1.30
C SER A 330 -16.49 -6.83 2.42
N SER A 331 -15.78 -7.03 3.53
CA SER A 331 -15.76 -6.08 4.65
C SER A 331 -15.09 -4.77 4.27
N VAL A 332 -13.96 -4.83 3.55
CA VAL A 332 -13.26 -3.64 3.01
C VAL A 332 -14.14 -2.90 2.02
N VAL A 333 -14.68 -3.58 1.00
CA VAL A 333 -15.45 -2.95 -0.07
C VAL A 333 -16.73 -2.29 0.43
N GLN A 334 -17.38 -2.85 1.47
CA GLN A 334 -18.56 -2.23 2.08
C GLN A 334 -18.27 -0.89 2.78
N THR A 335 -17.01 -0.57 3.04
CA THR A 335 -16.61 0.76 3.54
C THR A 335 -16.44 1.79 2.43
N LEU A 336 -16.43 1.35 1.16
CA LEU A 336 -16.25 2.19 0.00
C LEU A 336 -17.60 2.62 -0.58
N SER A 337 -17.61 3.80 -1.19
CA SER A 337 -18.79 4.35 -1.84
C SER A 337 -18.62 4.55 -3.35
N TYR A 338 -19.75 4.71 -4.03
CA TYR A 338 -19.82 5.13 -5.42
C TYR A 338 -20.96 6.12 -5.62
N SER A 339 -20.85 6.95 -6.66
CA SER A 339 -21.90 7.85 -7.11
C SER A 339 -21.79 8.02 -8.62
N ASN A 340 -22.93 8.23 -9.28
CA ASN A 340 -22.99 8.60 -10.69
C ASN A 340 -22.96 10.14 -10.89
N GLY A 341 -22.59 10.90 -9.85
CA GLY A 341 -22.53 12.37 -9.89
C GLY A 341 -23.89 13.09 -9.82
N THR A 342 -25.01 12.35 -9.82
CA THR A 342 -26.38 12.90 -9.71
C THR A 342 -27.14 12.39 -8.50
N SER A 343 -26.76 11.21 -7.99
CA SER A 343 -27.30 10.59 -6.78
C SER A 343 -26.37 10.75 -5.58
N PRO A 344 -26.90 10.75 -4.35
CA PRO A 344 -26.07 10.66 -3.14
C PRO A 344 -25.14 9.44 -3.18
N ALA A 345 -23.97 9.56 -2.57
CA ALA A 345 -23.01 8.46 -2.50
C ALA A 345 -23.62 7.22 -1.80
N GLN A 346 -23.52 6.06 -2.45
CA GLN A 346 -24.00 4.79 -1.93
C GLN A 346 -22.81 3.92 -1.52
N PHE A 347 -22.94 3.18 -0.42
CA PHE A 347 -21.93 2.16 -0.10
C PHE A 347 -22.11 0.96 -1.02
N PHE A 348 -21.02 0.29 -1.35
CA PHE A 348 -21.12 -1.05 -1.95
C PHE A 348 -21.77 -2.00 -0.94
N THR A 349 -22.57 -2.93 -1.46
CA THR A 349 -23.21 -3.98 -0.66
C THR A 349 -22.33 -5.22 -0.57
N ALA A 350 -22.53 -6.04 0.47
CA ALA A 350 -21.91 -7.35 0.56
C ALA A 350 -22.16 -8.22 -0.70
N SER A 351 -23.36 -8.15 -1.28
CA SER A 351 -23.72 -8.90 -2.49
C SER A 351 -22.89 -8.46 -3.70
N GLN A 352 -22.70 -7.15 -3.90
CA GLN A 352 -21.83 -6.63 -4.97
C GLN A 352 -20.39 -7.08 -4.77
N ALA A 353 -19.86 -6.98 -3.55
CA ALA A 353 -18.50 -7.41 -3.26
C ALA A 353 -18.30 -8.92 -3.47
N SER A 354 -19.23 -9.75 -2.98
CA SER A 354 -19.18 -11.20 -3.17
C SER A 354 -19.29 -11.60 -4.64
N ALA A 355 -20.18 -10.96 -5.41
CA ALA A 355 -20.33 -11.24 -6.84
C ALA A 355 -19.04 -10.91 -7.61
N ALA A 356 -18.43 -9.75 -7.34
CA ALA A 356 -17.18 -9.34 -7.96
C ALA A 356 -16.02 -10.30 -7.62
N PHE A 357 -15.90 -10.69 -6.34
CA PHE A 357 -14.86 -11.61 -5.91
C PHE A 357 -15.03 -13.02 -6.49
N SER A 358 -16.26 -13.56 -6.52
CA SER A 358 -16.54 -14.84 -7.15
C SER A 358 -16.22 -14.83 -8.66
N ALA A 359 -16.58 -13.77 -9.38
CA ALA A 359 -16.23 -13.61 -10.78
C ALA A 359 -14.70 -13.53 -10.98
N ALA A 360 -13.98 -12.88 -10.06
CA ALA A 360 -12.52 -12.81 -10.10
C ALA A 360 -11.85 -14.16 -9.86
N LEU A 361 -12.36 -14.97 -8.93
CA LEU A 361 -11.90 -16.35 -8.73
C LEU A 361 -12.07 -17.18 -10.01
N THR A 362 -13.24 -17.10 -10.66
CA THR A 362 -13.50 -17.79 -11.93
C THR A 362 -12.55 -17.31 -13.04
N LYS A 363 -12.37 -15.99 -13.19
CA LYS A 363 -11.47 -15.40 -14.20
C LYS A 363 -10.03 -15.89 -14.05
N ASN A 364 -9.57 -16.06 -12.81
CA ASN A 364 -8.21 -16.50 -12.50
C ASN A 364 -8.10 -18.02 -12.25
N ALA A 365 -9.15 -18.80 -12.53
CA ALA A 365 -9.18 -20.25 -12.32
C ALA A 365 -8.80 -20.71 -10.88
N VAL A 366 -9.20 -19.94 -9.87
CA VAL A 366 -8.92 -20.22 -8.45
C VAL A 366 -10.16 -20.83 -7.78
N ALA A 367 -10.01 -21.96 -7.10
CA ALA A 367 -11.09 -22.56 -6.33
C ALA A 367 -11.43 -21.72 -5.08
N PRO A 368 -12.71 -21.53 -4.70
CA PRO A 368 -13.08 -20.81 -3.48
C PRO A 368 -12.52 -21.43 -2.18
N THR A 369 -12.18 -22.72 -2.21
CA THR A 369 -11.58 -23.46 -1.10
C THR A 369 -10.05 -23.46 -1.13
N ALA A 370 -9.43 -22.83 -2.13
CA ALA A 370 -7.98 -22.77 -2.23
C ALA A 370 -7.35 -22.03 -1.05
N SER A 371 -6.15 -22.47 -0.67
CA SER A 371 -5.27 -21.77 0.25
C SER A 371 -3.99 -21.45 -0.49
N LEU A 372 -3.64 -20.17 -0.51
CA LEU A 372 -2.45 -19.64 -1.18
C LEU A 372 -1.53 -19.06 -0.11
N ASP A 373 -0.22 -19.26 -0.25
CA ASP A 373 0.74 -18.69 0.68
C ASP A 373 1.24 -17.35 0.15
N LEU A 374 0.92 -16.24 0.82
CA LEU A 374 1.37 -14.90 0.43
C LEU A 374 2.91 -14.81 0.38
N SER A 375 3.59 -15.63 1.18
CA SER A 375 5.05 -15.65 1.22
C SER A 375 5.62 -16.26 -0.07
N ASN A 376 4.87 -17.12 -0.77
CA ASN A 376 5.27 -17.65 -2.07
C ASN A 376 4.93 -16.69 -3.22
N ALA A 377 5.92 -16.34 -4.04
CA ALA A 377 5.76 -15.38 -5.14
C ALA A 377 4.66 -15.73 -6.16
N SER A 378 4.52 -17.02 -6.53
CA SER A 378 3.49 -17.44 -7.49
C SER A 378 2.09 -17.34 -6.89
N SER A 379 1.93 -17.77 -5.63
CA SER A 379 0.69 -17.64 -4.88
C SER A 379 0.30 -16.17 -4.66
N ARG A 380 1.26 -15.33 -4.28
CA ARG A 380 1.10 -13.88 -4.11
C ARG A 380 0.61 -13.20 -5.38
N ALA A 381 1.20 -13.50 -6.53
CA ALA A 381 0.74 -12.94 -7.80
C ALA A 381 -0.71 -13.34 -8.12
N VAL A 382 -1.13 -14.57 -7.80
CA VAL A 382 -2.53 -15.01 -7.94
C VAL A 382 -3.46 -14.24 -6.99
N ILE A 383 -3.05 -14.07 -5.72
CA ILE A 383 -3.81 -13.27 -4.73
C ILE A 383 -4.04 -11.85 -5.27
N PHE A 384 -2.98 -11.19 -5.74
CA PHE A 384 -3.07 -9.84 -6.28
C PHE A 384 -3.98 -9.76 -7.52
N ALA A 385 -3.86 -10.73 -8.44
CA ALA A 385 -4.68 -10.78 -9.65
C ALA A 385 -6.18 -11.03 -9.36
N VAL A 386 -6.51 -11.82 -8.34
CA VAL A 386 -7.90 -12.01 -7.89
C VAL A 386 -8.47 -10.72 -7.32
N ILE A 387 -7.72 -10.03 -6.44
CA ILE A 387 -8.19 -8.77 -5.85
C ILE A 387 -8.36 -7.69 -6.92
N ASP A 388 -7.38 -7.50 -7.80
CA ASP A 388 -7.41 -6.50 -8.88
C ASP A 388 -8.56 -6.74 -9.86
N ALA A 389 -8.81 -8.00 -10.23
CA ALA A 389 -9.95 -8.37 -11.05
C ALA A 389 -11.29 -8.11 -10.37
N ALA A 390 -11.39 -8.29 -9.05
CA ALA A 390 -12.60 -8.00 -8.28
C ALA A 390 -12.84 -6.48 -8.20
N LEU A 391 -11.80 -5.68 -7.95
CA LEU A 391 -11.86 -4.21 -7.98
C LEU A 391 -12.32 -3.70 -9.36
N SER A 392 -11.66 -4.15 -10.43
CA SER A 392 -12.05 -3.82 -11.81
C SER A 392 -13.51 -4.20 -12.11
N GLY A 393 -13.98 -5.33 -11.57
CA GLY A 393 -15.36 -5.79 -11.72
C GLY A 393 -16.37 -4.88 -11.02
N LEU A 394 -16.02 -4.36 -9.84
CA LEU A 394 -16.85 -3.39 -9.12
C LEU A 394 -16.99 -2.09 -9.92
N GLU A 395 -15.89 -1.50 -10.36
CA GLU A 395 -15.90 -0.28 -11.16
C GLU A 395 -16.78 -0.40 -12.41
N LYS A 396 -16.62 -1.51 -13.14
CA LYS A 396 -17.42 -1.79 -14.34
C LYS A 396 -18.91 -1.90 -14.01
N THR A 397 -19.24 -2.51 -12.86
CA THR A 397 -20.63 -2.71 -12.43
C THR A 397 -21.30 -1.38 -12.07
N VAL A 398 -20.58 -0.47 -11.41
CA VAL A 398 -21.15 0.81 -10.97
C VAL A 398 -20.91 1.95 -11.95
N GLY A 399 -20.09 1.74 -12.99
CA GLY A 399 -19.76 2.75 -13.99
C GLY A 399 -18.92 3.91 -13.44
N MET A 400 -18.11 3.65 -12.41
CA MET A 400 -17.28 4.66 -11.74
C MET A 400 -15.89 4.08 -11.46
N LYS A 401 -14.86 4.86 -11.73
CA LYS A 401 -13.48 4.55 -11.34
C LYS A 401 -13.23 4.90 -9.89
N PHE A 402 -12.40 4.13 -9.19
CA PHE A 402 -12.09 4.40 -7.79
C PHE A 402 -11.31 5.71 -7.62
N ASN A 403 -10.51 6.12 -8.62
CA ASN A 403 -9.84 7.42 -8.64
C ASN A 403 -10.77 8.61 -8.97
N ALA A 404 -12.08 8.40 -9.12
CA ALA A 404 -13.02 9.49 -9.36
C ALA A 404 -13.08 10.47 -8.17
N THR A 405 -12.95 11.76 -8.48
CA THR A 405 -13.00 12.84 -7.49
C THR A 405 -14.24 13.71 -7.64
N THR A 406 -14.58 14.45 -6.58
CA THR A 406 -15.66 15.42 -6.53
C THR A 406 -15.25 16.63 -5.68
N THR A 407 -15.69 17.82 -6.07
CA THR A 407 -15.57 19.04 -5.25
C THR A 407 -16.83 19.33 -4.42
N SER A 408 -17.84 18.47 -4.54
CA SER A 408 -19.10 18.54 -3.79
C SER A 408 -19.21 17.40 -2.79
N GLN A 409 -19.87 17.67 -1.67
CA GLN A 409 -20.26 16.62 -0.72
C GLN A 409 -21.38 15.79 -1.35
N LEU A 410 -21.16 14.49 -1.52
CA LEU A 410 -22.12 13.53 -2.08
C LEU A 410 -22.89 12.76 -1.00
#